data_AF-A0AAV9SM12-F1
#
_entry.id   AF-A0AAV9SM12-F1
#
_cell.length_a   1.000
_cell.length_b   1.000
_cell.length_c   1.000
_cell.angle_alpha   90.00
_cell.angle_beta   90.00
_cell.angle_gamma   90.00
#
_symmetry.space_group_name_H-M   'P 1'
#
loop_
_entity.id
_entity.type
_entity.pdbx_description
1 polymer ?
#
loop_
_entity_poly.entity_id
_entity_poly.type
_entity_poly.pdbx_seq_one_letter_code
_entity_poly.pdbx_strand_id
1 'polypeptide(L)'
;MDLCFCRLTALVSDCLSVGHITDVGISIIQPLKITETHVVVRVSHLSGFGIVLDRFKRFKDFLTKPIRGQVLLFLRHLHRPLNILSVILLPSNVPLQEVKRQHTESKFIQAPSFCSFHKSKTYSLHSDPEDFTIQPKTAQFFENYGPNYHATFEITLPVSTEKVTVMVQSPEEENVWDYVLHLPVSASPTPADEKRMRLGKSLSADEKAGKPVPGPGISSVKVPNPVFLETQNAGPSCPHWQG
;
A
#
# COMPACT_ATOMS: atom_id res chain seq x y z
N MET A 1 69.61 -25.94 35.59
CA MET A 1 68.25 -25.66 35.09
C MET A 1 67.96 -24.24 35.49
N ASP A 2 68.44 -23.30 34.67
CA ASP A 2 68.42 -21.89 35.01
C ASP A 2 67.26 -21.21 34.29
N LEU A 3 66.40 -20.61 35.09
CA LEU A 3 65.26 -19.83 34.64
C LEU A 3 65.73 -18.66 33.78
N CYS A 4 65.38 -18.67 32.49
CA CYS A 4 65.44 -17.49 31.66
C CYS A 4 64.22 -16.61 31.97
N PHE A 5 64.39 -15.67 32.89
CA PHE A 5 63.44 -14.59 33.14
C PHE A 5 63.60 -13.53 32.03
N CYS A 6 63.07 -13.80 30.83
CA CYS A 6 62.93 -12.76 29.82
C CYS A 6 61.79 -11.84 30.22
N ARG A 7 62.11 -10.68 30.78
CA ARG A 7 61.19 -9.54 30.91
C ARG A 7 60.57 -9.22 29.55
N LEU A 8 59.33 -9.64 29.34
CA LEU A 8 58.52 -9.38 28.14
C LEU A 8 57.91 -7.97 28.17
N THR A 9 58.68 -6.95 28.54
CA THR A 9 58.17 -5.57 28.66
C THR A 9 58.75 -4.61 27.62
N ALA A 10 59.80 -5.00 26.88
CA ALA A 10 60.50 -4.08 25.97
C ALA A 10 60.27 -4.32 24.47
N LEU A 11 59.77 -5.50 24.04
CA LEU A 11 59.69 -5.86 22.62
C LEU A 11 58.32 -5.62 21.97
N VAL A 12 57.26 -5.36 22.75
CA VAL A 12 55.89 -5.16 22.21
C VAL A 12 55.67 -3.71 21.72
N SER A 13 56.45 -2.76 22.22
CA SER A 13 56.30 -1.32 21.88
C SER A 13 56.63 -1.00 20.42
N ASP A 14 57.50 -1.77 19.77
CA ASP A 14 57.95 -1.50 18.40
C ASP A 14 57.16 -2.26 17.32
N CYS A 15 56.15 -3.05 17.69
CA CYS A 15 55.38 -3.90 16.75
C CYS A 15 53.89 -3.56 16.66
N LEU A 16 53.40 -2.57 17.42
CA LEU A 16 51.99 -2.23 17.48
C LEU A 16 51.72 -0.94 16.70
N SER A 17 51.29 -1.11 15.44
CA SER A 17 50.93 -0.01 14.55
C SER A 17 49.42 0.20 14.54
N VAL A 18 48.96 1.44 14.78
CA VAL A 18 47.55 1.80 14.73
C VAL A 18 47.24 2.48 13.40
N GLY A 19 46.53 1.76 12.53
CA GLY A 19 46.04 2.30 11.27
C GLY A 19 44.84 3.22 11.48
N HIS A 20 44.89 4.41 10.89
CA HIS A 20 43.82 5.38 10.78
C HIS A 20 43.40 5.53 9.33
N ILE A 21 42.22 5.01 9.05
CA ILE A 21 41.63 5.00 7.71
C ILE A 21 40.84 6.30 7.54
N THR A 22 41.25 7.09 6.56
CA THR A 22 40.59 8.33 6.10
C THR A 22 40.04 8.14 4.69
N ASP A 23 39.23 9.09 4.23
CA ASP A 23 38.72 9.21 2.87
C ASP A 23 39.82 9.32 1.79
N VAL A 24 41.04 9.68 2.18
CA VAL A 24 42.22 9.79 1.29
C VAL A 24 43.16 8.57 1.39
N GLY A 25 42.92 7.63 2.31
CA GLY A 25 43.70 6.40 2.47
C GLY A 25 43.99 5.99 3.92
N ILE A 26 44.85 4.97 4.10
CA ILE A 26 45.29 4.46 5.41
C ILE A 26 46.54 5.21 5.86
N SER A 27 46.45 5.92 6.98
CA SER A 27 47.56 6.61 7.66
C SER A 27 47.93 5.88 8.95
N ILE A 28 49.19 5.91 9.40
CA ILE A 28 49.59 5.29 10.68
C ILE A 28 49.60 6.37 11.77
N ILE A 29 48.81 6.20 12.83
CA ILE A 29 48.84 7.08 14.00
C ILE A 29 49.93 6.60 14.95
N GLN A 30 50.79 7.52 15.37
CA GLN A 30 51.76 7.26 16.41
C GLN A 30 51.07 7.18 17.78
N PRO A 31 51.22 6.08 18.54
CA PRO A 31 50.67 5.96 19.88
C PRO A 31 51.24 7.01 20.82
N LEU A 32 50.36 7.64 21.62
CA LEU A 32 50.79 8.59 22.65
C LEU A 32 51.39 7.86 23.85
N LYS A 33 50.82 6.70 24.21
CA LYS A 33 51.30 5.86 25.30
C LYS A 33 50.89 4.41 25.05
N ILE A 34 51.86 3.50 25.12
CA ILE A 34 51.60 2.05 25.12
C ILE A 34 51.74 1.59 26.57
N THR A 35 50.72 0.92 27.08
CA THR A 35 50.76 0.23 28.38
C THR A 35 50.61 -1.27 28.16
N GLU A 36 50.83 -2.08 29.19
CA GLU A 36 50.72 -3.54 29.09
C GLU A 36 49.32 -4.03 28.66
N THR A 37 48.28 -3.23 28.91
CA THR A 37 46.89 -3.64 28.63
C THR A 37 46.24 -2.85 27.50
N HIS A 38 46.62 -1.59 27.28
CA HIS A 38 45.96 -0.73 26.32
C HIS A 38 46.93 0.26 25.67
N VAL A 39 46.60 0.65 24.45
CA VAL A 39 47.30 1.70 23.70
C VAL A 39 46.44 2.96 23.66
N VAL A 40 47.02 4.07 24.11
CA VAL A 40 46.40 5.38 24.10
C VAL A 40 46.86 6.12 22.84
N VAL A 41 45.92 6.45 21.97
CA VAL A 41 46.15 7.25 20.75
C VAL A 41 45.42 8.58 20.85
N ARG A 42 45.99 9.63 20.26
CA ARG A 42 45.33 10.94 20.15
C ARG A 42 44.78 11.09 18.74
N VAL A 43 43.46 11.02 18.61
CA VAL A 43 42.77 11.26 17.34
C VAL A 43 42.30 12.72 17.33
N SER A 44 42.89 13.54 16.46
CA SER A 44 42.60 14.99 16.40
C SER A 44 41.21 15.31 15.83
N HIS A 45 40.60 14.36 15.11
CA HIS A 45 39.27 14.48 14.54
C HIS A 45 38.50 13.16 14.75
N LEU A 46 37.20 13.25 15.08
CA LEU A 46 36.30 12.10 15.04
C LEU A 46 36.34 11.54 13.62
N SER A 47 36.91 10.34 13.45
CA SER A 47 36.93 9.66 12.16
C SER A 47 35.50 9.52 11.63
N GLY A 48 35.31 9.83 10.34
CA GLY A 48 34.02 9.65 9.66
C GLY A 48 33.47 8.22 9.81
N PHE A 49 34.34 7.23 10.06
CA PHE A 49 33.94 5.85 10.32
C PHE A 49 33.07 5.71 11.59
N GLY A 50 33.39 6.41 12.68
CA GLY A 50 32.58 6.41 13.91
C GLY A 50 31.23 7.12 13.73
N ILE A 51 31.21 8.20 12.94
CA ILE A 51 30.00 8.98 12.63
C ILE A 51 29.07 8.19 11.70
N VAL A 52 29.62 7.50 10.70
CA VAL A 52 28.86 6.65 9.77
C VAL A 52 28.28 5.43 10.48
N LEU A 53 29.06 4.75 11.33
CA LEU A 53 28.56 3.64 12.14
C LEU A 53 27.47 4.07 13.13
N ASP A 54 27.64 5.21 13.84
CA ASP A 54 26.61 5.74 14.74
C ASP A 54 25.33 6.11 13.97
N ARG A 55 25.46 6.76 12.80
CA ARG A 55 24.32 7.08 11.94
C ARG A 55 23.61 5.82 11.45
N PHE A 56 24.34 4.81 11.00
CA PHE A 56 23.77 3.54 10.55
C PHE A 56 23.06 2.80 11.68
N LYS A 57 23.66 2.78 12.88
CA LYS A 57 23.06 2.19 14.07
C LYS A 57 21.77 2.91 14.46
N ARG A 58 21.78 4.24 14.55
CA ARG A 58 20.56 5.03 14.83
C ARG A 58 19.48 4.84 13.79
N PHE A 59 19.86 4.75 12.51
CA PHE A 59 18.91 4.47 11.43
C PHE A 59 18.30 3.06 11.58
N LYS A 60 19.13 2.05 11.84
CA LYS A 60 18.66 0.68 12.11
C LYS A 60 17.73 0.63 13.32
N ASP A 61 18.11 1.27 14.43
CA ASP A 61 17.32 1.35 15.66
C ASP A 61 15.99 2.10 15.45
N PHE A 62 15.93 3.05 14.51
CA PHE A 62 14.69 3.72 14.14
C PHE A 62 13.76 2.81 13.32
N LEU A 63 14.31 2.01 12.40
CA LEU A 63 13.54 1.05 11.61
C LEU A 63 13.05 -0.16 12.41
N THR A 64 13.79 -0.57 13.44
CA THR A 64 13.43 -1.72 14.30
C THR A 64 12.45 -1.37 15.41
N LYS A 65 12.12 -0.10 15.62
CA LYS A 65 11.13 0.28 16.63
C LYS A 65 9.72 -0.07 16.13
N PRO A 66 8.96 -0.87 16.91
CA PRO A 66 7.58 -1.15 16.57
C PRO A 66 6.72 0.10 16.77
N ILE A 67 5.69 0.21 15.94
CA ILE A 67 4.67 1.26 15.95
C ILE A 67 3.34 0.59 16.16
N ARG A 68 2.50 1.22 16.96
CA ARG A 68 1.12 0.81 17.09
C ARG A 68 0.37 1.05 15.76
N GLY A 69 0.07 -0.03 15.07
CA GLY A 69 -0.70 -0.06 13.84
C GLY A 69 -2.13 -0.54 14.05
N GLN A 70 -2.89 -0.55 12.96
CA GLN A 70 -4.20 -1.15 12.86
C GLN A 70 -4.40 -1.79 11.47
N VAL A 71 -5.11 -2.91 11.43
CA VAL A 71 -5.58 -3.55 10.20
C VAL A 71 -7.09 -3.30 10.07
N LEU A 72 -7.49 -2.71 8.95
CA LEU A 72 -8.89 -2.44 8.64
C LEU A 72 -9.36 -3.28 7.46
N LEU A 73 -10.59 -3.77 7.55
CA LEU A 73 -11.20 -4.66 6.58
C LEU A 73 -12.42 -4.01 5.93
N PHE A 74 -12.45 -3.95 4.61
CA PHE A 74 -13.54 -3.41 3.82
C PHE A 74 -13.95 -4.37 2.71
N LEU A 75 -15.21 -4.81 2.71
CA LEU A 75 -15.73 -5.76 1.74
C LEU A 75 -16.58 -5.05 0.69
N ARG A 76 -16.19 -5.19 -0.57
CA ARG A 76 -16.89 -4.66 -1.74
C ARG A 76 -17.43 -5.82 -2.59
N HIS A 77 -18.70 -5.76 -2.94
CA HIS A 77 -19.34 -6.76 -3.80
C HIS A 77 -19.21 -6.30 -5.26
N LEU A 78 -18.64 -7.12 -6.15
CA LEU A 78 -18.63 -6.83 -7.59
C LEU A 78 -19.91 -7.35 -8.25
N HIS A 79 -20.29 -6.81 -9.41
CA HIS A 79 -21.34 -7.44 -10.22
C HIS A 79 -20.92 -8.89 -10.51
N ARG A 80 -21.69 -9.85 -9.98
CA ARG A 80 -21.41 -11.30 -9.79
C ARG A 80 -20.37 -11.91 -10.76
N PRO A 81 -19.47 -12.81 -10.30
CA PRO A 81 -19.60 -13.67 -9.10
C PRO A 81 -18.50 -13.46 -8.02
N LEU A 82 -17.92 -12.28 -7.91
CA LEU A 82 -16.76 -12.03 -7.04
C LEU A 82 -17.00 -10.92 -6.01
N ASN A 83 -16.35 -11.06 -4.86
CA ASN A 83 -16.18 -10.04 -3.84
C ASN A 83 -14.71 -9.63 -3.76
N ILE A 84 -14.45 -8.38 -3.41
CA ILE A 84 -13.11 -7.88 -3.09
C ILE A 84 -13.11 -7.49 -1.63
N LEU A 85 -12.22 -8.11 -0.85
CA LEU A 85 -11.91 -7.66 0.49
C LEU A 85 -10.62 -6.84 0.44
N SER A 86 -10.74 -5.55 0.72
CA SER A 86 -9.62 -4.64 0.88
C SER A 86 -9.10 -4.71 2.31
N VAL A 87 -7.81 -4.96 2.45
CA VAL A 87 -7.08 -4.98 3.72
C VAL A 87 -6.16 -3.77 3.75
N ILE A 88 -6.36 -2.91 4.76
CA ILE A 88 -5.65 -1.64 4.88
C ILE A 88 -4.80 -1.65 6.14
N LEU A 89 -3.49 -1.54 5.99
CA LEU A 89 -2.53 -1.42 7.08
C LEU A 89 -2.26 0.06 7.32
N LEU A 90 -2.58 0.56 8.52
CA LEU A 90 -2.41 1.97 8.86
C LEU A 90 -1.79 2.15 10.25
N PRO A 91 -1.16 3.30 10.52
CA PRO A 91 -0.89 3.74 11.88
C PRO A 91 -2.17 3.88 12.71
N SER A 92 -2.09 3.58 14.01
CA SER A 92 -3.25 3.60 14.93
C SER A 92 -3.81 5.00 15.23
N ASN A 93 -3.07 6.06 14.96
CA ASN A 93 -3.50 7.45 15.10
C ASN A 93 -4.35 7.95 13.92
N VAL A 94 -4.49 7.16 12.84
CA VAL A 94 -5.39 7.48 11.74
C VAL A 94 -6.84 7.20 12.17
N PRO A 95 -7.75 8.19 12.13
CA PRO A 95 -9.14 8.01 12.54
C PRO A 95 -9.91 7.10 11.59
N LEU A 96 -10.55 6.05 12.12
CA LEU A 96 -11.39 5.13 11.34
C LEU A 96 -12.48 5.84 10.52
N GLN A 97 -13.07 6.92 11.06
CA GLN A 97 -14.14 7.66 10.38
C GLN A 97 -13.66 8.31 9.08
N GLU A 98 -12.42 8.78 9.03
CA GLU A 98 -11.86 9.36 7.81
C GLU A 98 -11.63 8.27 6.74
N VAL A 99 -11.12 7.10 7.16
CA VAL A 99 -10.95 5.96 6.26
C VAL A 99 -12.31 5.49 5.71
N LYS A 100 -13.33 5.37 6.56
CA LYS A 100 -14.69 5.00 6.12
C LYS A 100 -15.27 5.96 5.08
N ARG A 101 -14.98 7.25 5.21
CA ARG A 101 -15.46 8.29 4.28
C ARG A 101 -14.92 8.12 2.85
N GLN A 102 -13.78 7.45 2.69
CA GLN A 102 -13.19 7.15 1.37
C GLN A 102 -13.62 5.81 0.79
N HIS A 103 -14.21 4.93 1.61
CA HIS A 103 -14.61 3.57 1.23
C HIS A 103 -16.13 3.41 1.29
N THR A 104 -16.89 4.39 0.76
CA THR A 104 -18.36 4.43 0.84
C THR A 104 -19.05 3.31 0.08
N GLU A 105 -18.40 2.75 -0.94
CA GLU A 105 -18.91 1.62 -1.74
C GLU A 105 -18.61 0.26 -1.09
N SER A 106 -17.89 0.25 0.04
CA SER A 106 -17.44 -0.97 0.72
C SER A 106 -18.04 -1.06 2.11
N LYS A 107 -18.42 -2.27 2.53
CA LYS A 107 -18.87 -2.54 3.89
C LYS A 107 -17.67 -2.72 4.82
N PHE A 108 -17.54 -1.85 5.82
CA PHE A 108 -16.58 -2.03 6.90
C PHE A 108 -16.91 -3.27 7.74
N ILE A 109 -15.91 -4.12 7.99
CA ILE A 109 -16.01 -5.28 8.86
C ILE A 109 -15.35 -4.94 10.19
N GLN A 110 -16.13 -5.00 11.28
CA GLN A 110 -15.60 -4.79 12.61
C GLN A 110 -14.80 -6.03 13.04
N ALA A 111 -13.50 -5.82 13.26
CA ALA A 111 -12.55 -6.82 13.74
C ALA A 111 -11.62 -6.16 14.79
N PRO A 112 -11.03 -6.93 15.72
CA PRO A 112 -9.91 -6.44 16.52
C PRO A 112 -8.77 -6.01 15.59
N SER A 113 -8.46 -4.72 15.55
CA SER A 113 -7.60 -4.16 14.50
C SER A 113 -6.16 -3.88 14.94
N PHE A 114 -5.92 -3.61 16.23
CA PHE A 114 -4.61 -3.14 16.70
C PHE A 114 -3.53 -4.23 16.62
N CYS A 115 -2.36 -3.86 16.12
CA CYS A 115 -1.15 -4.69 16.03
C CYS A 115 0.11 -3.82 16.06
N SER A 116 1.29 -4.43 15.91
CA SER A 116 2.58 -3.71 15.87
C SER A 116 3.24 -3.83 14.51
N PHE A 117 3.49 -2.70 13.85
CA PHE A 117 4.22 -2.64 12.58
C PHE A 117 5.61 -2.02 12.75
N HIS A 118 6.53 -2.31 11.83
CA HIS A 118 7.86 -1.72 11.78
C HIS A 118 7.98 -0.81 10.55
N LYS A 119 8.67 0.32 10.69
CA LYS A 119 8.82 1.29 9.57
C LYS A 119 9.58 0.66 8.42
N SER A 120 9.13 0.93 7.20
CA SER A 120 9.80 0.54 5.97
C SER A 120 10.05 -0.98 5.86
N LYS A 121 9.31 -1.79 6.62
CA LYS A 121 9.29 -3.24 6.45
C LYS A 121 8.26 -3.65 5.42
N THR A 122 8.56 -4.74 4.74
CA THR A 122 7.67 -5.36 3.76
C THR A 122 6.81 -6.41 4.46
N TYR A 123 5.51 -6.34 4.21
CA TYR A 123 4.51 -7.27 4.72
C TYR A 123 3.92 -8.07 3.55
N SER A 124 3.44 -9.27 3.83
CA SER A 124 2.61 -10.07 2.91
C SER A 124 1.23 -10.31 3.54
N LEU A 125 0.25 -10.60 2.68
CA LEU A 125 -1.06 -11.04 3.10
C LEU A 125 -1.26 -12.48 2.64
N HIS A 126 -1.73 -13.31 3.56
CA HIS A 126 -2.06 -14.71 3.34
C HIS A 126 -3.52 -14.96 3.70
N SER A 127 -4.07 -16.03 3.14
CA SER A 127 -5.40 -16.50 3.46
C SER A 127 -5.42 -17.99 3.70
N ASP A 128 -6.36 -18.42 4.54
CA ASP A 128 -6.76 -19.81 4.65
C ASP A 128 -8.27 -19.91 4.31
N PRO A 129 -8.64 -20.57 3.20
CA PRO A 129 -7.76 -21.32 2.26
C PRO A 129 -6.84 -20.44 1.38
N GLU A 130 -5.75 -21.04 0.88
CA GLU A 130 -4.68 -20.39 0.09
C GLU A 130 -5.01 -20.20 -1.42
N ASP A 131 -6.21 -20.59 -1.85
CA ASP A 131 -6.64 -20.58 -3.26
C ASP A 131 -7.07 -19.19 -3.76
N PHE A 132 -7.17 -18.21 -2.86
CA PHE A 132 -7.61 -16.86 -3.21
C PHE A 132 -6.51 -16.02 -3.85
N THR A 133 -6.90 -15.20 -4.81
CA THR A 133 -5.97 -14.26 -5.46
C THR A 133 -5.79 -13.03 -4.58
N ILE A 134 -4.55 -12.82 -4.13
CA ILE A 134 -4.13 -11.67 -3.31
C ILE A 134 -3.20 -10.77 -4.11
N GLN A 135 -3.46 -9.46 -4.11
CA GLN A 135 -2.62 -8.46 -4.76
C GLN A 135 -2.46 -7.19 -3.92
N PRO A 136 -1.27 -6.56 -3.90
CA PRO A 136 0.01 -7.10 -4.37
C PRO A 136 0.45 -8.30 -3.51
N LYS A 137 1.47 -9.06 -3.96
CA LYS A 137 2.03 -10.17 -3.16
C LYS A 137 2.65 -9.69 -1.86
N THR A 138 3.28 -8.52 -1.91
CA THR A 138 3.90 -7.86 -0.77
C THR A 138 3.74 -6.35 -0.89
N ALA A 139 3.74 -5.66 0.24
CA ALA A 139 3.66 -4.20 0.30
C ALA A 139 4.55 -3.69 1.43
N GLN A 140 5.21 -2.55 1.20
CA GLN A 140 6.00 -1.90 2.23
C GLN A 140 5.09 -1.05 3.12
N PHE A 141 5.21 -1.21 4.44
CA PHE A 141 4.50 -0.37 5.39
C PHE A 141 5.22 0.96 5.57
N PHE A 142 4.49 2.03 5.25
CA PHE A 142 4.89 3.39 5.53
C PHE A 142 3.98 3.98 6.60
N GLU A 143 4.56 4.87 7.40
CA GLU A 143 3.82 5.63 8.41
C GLU A 143 3.00 6.75 7.74
N ASN A 144 2.10 6.36 6.84
CA ASN A 144 1.26 7.26 6.08
C ASN A 144 0.01 7.61 6.90
N TYR A 145 -0.15 8.90 7.21
CA TYR A 145 -1.28 9.41 7.97
C TYR A 145 -2.41 9.97 7.09
N GLY A 146 -2.30 9.82 5.77
CA GLY A 146 -3.30 10.25 4.80
C GLY A 146 -2.90 11.49 3.97
N PRO A 147 -3.86 12.11 3.28
CA PRO A 147 -5.29 11.85 3.35
C PRO A 147 -5.71 10.61 2.58
N ASN A 148 -4.94 10.11 1.60
CA ASN A 148 -5.40 9.03 0.74
C ASN A 148 -5.15 7.65 1.37
N TYR A 149 -6.22 6.95 1.75
CA TYR A 149 -6.15 5.63 2.39
C TYR A 149 -6.47 4.52 1.40
N HIS A 150 -5.48 4.16 0.59
CA HIS A 150 -5.58 3.06 -0.38
C HIS A 150 -5.48 1.70 0.31
N ALA A 151 -6.14 0.68 -0.25
CA ALA A 151 -5.96 -0.69 0.18
C ALA A 151 -4.49 -1.08 0.06
N THR A 152 -3.94 -1.67 1.13
CA THR A 152 -2.58 -2.20 1.11
C THR A 152 -2.56 -3.53 0.34
N PHE A 153 -3.61 -4.32 0.52
CA PHE A 153 -3.85 -5.57 -0.19
C PHE A 153 -5.33 -5.69 -0.56
N GLU A 154 -5.59 -6.42 -1.62
CA GLU A 154 -6.92 -6.87 -2.02
C GLU A 154 -6.90 -8.38 -2.18
N ILE A 155 -7.93 -9.03 -1.63
CA ILE A 155 -8.19 -10.45 -1.84
C ILE A 155 -9.49 -10.61 -2.61
N THR A 156 -9.42 -11.36 -3.71
CA THR A 156 -10.59 -11.70 -4.55
C THR A 156 -11.21 -12.98 -4.03
N LEU A 157 -12.46 -12.89 -3.59
CA LEU A 157 -13.20 -13.96 -2.95
C LEU A 157 -14.41 -14.34 -3.81
N PRO A 158 -14.63 -15.61 -4.13
CA PRO A 158 -15.90 -16.08 -4.66
C PRO A 158 -17.08 -15.68 -3.76
N VAL A 159 -18.25 -15.41 -4.34
CA VAL A 159 -19.46 -15.11 -3.55
C VAL A 159 -19.91 -16.31 -2.69
N SER A 160 -19.52 -17.52 -3.06
CA SER A 160 -19.76 -18.75 -2.29
C SER A 160 -18.84 -18.93 -1.08
N THR A 161 -17.83 -18.05 -0.89
CA THR A 161 -16.94 -18.15 0.26
C THR A 161 -17.70 -17.81 1.54
N GLU A 162 -17.82 -18.76 2.46
CA GLU A 162 -18.50 -18.57 3.75
C GLU A 162 -17.53 -18.15 4.86
N LYS A 163 -16.30 -18.65 4.79
CA LYS A 163 -15.26 -18.45 5.80
C LYS A 163 -13.92 -18.24 5.12
N VAL A 164 -13.17 -17.25 5.61
CA VAL A 164 -11.77 -17.04 5.22
C VAL A 164 -10.99 -16.51 6.42
N THR A 165 -9.84 -17.08 6.71
CA THR A 165 -8.88 -16.50 7.64
C THR A 165 -7.94 -15.61 6.85
N VAL A 166 -7.68 -14.40 7.34
CA VAL A 166 -6.75 -13.44 6.73
C VAL A 166 -5.60 -13.21 7.68
N MET A 167 -4.37 -13.32 7.20
CA MET A 167 -3.14 -13.24 7.99
C MET A 167 -2.18 -12.23 7.38
N VAL A 168 -1.71 -11.29 8.18
CA VAL A 168 -0.65 -10.35 7.82
C VAL A 168 0.66 -10.87 8.38
N GLN A 169 1.64 -11.06 7.51
CA GLN A 169 2.93 -11.63 7.87
C GLN A 169 4.07 -10.67 7.57
N SER A 170 5.18 -10.84 8.29
CA SER A 170 6.46 -10.19 8.03
C SER A 170 7.57 -11.23 7.92
N PRO A 171 8.75 -10.90 7.37
CA PRO A 171 9.86 -11.85 7.27
C PRO A 171 10.32 -12.44 8.62
N GLU A 172 10.08 -11.73 9.73
CA GLU A 172 10.51 -12.15 11.06
C GLU A 172 9.39 -12.71 11.94
N GLU A 173 8.14 -12.46 11.57
CA GLU A 173 6.95 -12.85 12.34
C GLU A 173 5.87 -13.34 11.39
N GLU A 174 5.56 -14.63 11.51
CA GLU A 174 4.63 -15.34 10.64
C GLU A 174 3.19 -14.82 10.76
N ASN A 175 2.78 -14.31 11.93
CA ASN A 175 1.42 -13.80 12.14
C ASN A 175 1.45 -12.53 12.98
N VAL A 176 1.67 -11.39 12.32
CA VAL A 176 1.63 -10.05 12.93
C VAL A 176 0.20 -9.68 13.33
N TRP A 177 -0.77 -10.17 12.53
CA TRP A 177 -2.20 -10.03 12.78
C TRP A 177 -2.95 -11.08 11.97
N ASP A 178 -3.93 -11.74 12.59
CA ASP A 178 -4.80 -12.69 11.92
C ASP A 178 -6.26 -12.50 12.34
N TYR A 179 -7.19 -12.83 11.45
CA TYR A 179 -8.60 -12.76 11.74
C TYR A 179 -9.43 -13.71 10.88
N VAL A 180 -10.39 -14.39 11.52
CA VAL A 180 -11.35 -15.27 10.85
C VAL A 180 -12.59 -14.48 10.47
N LEU A 181 -12.85 -14.34 9.17
CA LEU A 181 -14.03 -13.70 8.64
C LEU A 181 -15.11 -14.73 8.34
N HIS A 182 -16.32 -14.43 8.81
CA HIS A 182 -17.55 -15.08 8.36
C HIS A 182 -18.27 -14.15 7.38
N LEU A 183 -18.35 -14.57 6.13
CA LEU A 183 -18.97 -13.79 5.07
C LEU A 183 -20.46 -14.13 4.99
N PRO A 184 -21.33 -13.13 4.83
CA PRO A 184 -22.75 -13.40 4.64
C PRO A 184 -22.94 -14.10 3.30
N VAL A 185 -23.48 -15.32 3.32
CA VAL A 185 -23.95 -16.00 2.11
C VAL A 185 -24.95 -15.07 1.43
N SER A 186 -24.73 -14.74 0.15
CA SER A 186 -25.75 -14.07 -0.64
C SER A 186 -26.95 -14.99 -0.69
N ALA A 187 -28.03 -14.67 0.04
CA ALA A 187 -29.25 -15.45 -0.02
C ALA A 187 -29.65 -15.61 -1.49
N SER A 188 -29.78 -16.85 -1.95
CA SER A 188 -30.37 -17.10 -3.26
C SER A 188 -31.74 -16.41 -3.30
N PRO A 189 -32.14 -15.85 -4.45
CA PRO A 189 -33.49 -15.28 -4.56
C PRO A 189 -34.48 -16.39 -4.19
N THR A 190 -35.35 -16.10 -3.22
CA THR A 190 -36.40 -17.04 -2.84
C THR A 190 -37.34 -17.23 -4.03
N PRO A 191 -38.09 -18.35 -4.12
CA PRO A 191 -39.09 -18.55 -5.17
C PRO A 191 -40.12 -17.40 -5.28
N ALA A 192 -40.28 -16.61 -4.21
CA ALA A 192 -41.11 -15.41 -4.19
C ALA A 192 -40.50 -14.23 -4.99
N ASP A 193 -39.18 -14.06 -4.95
CA ASP A 193 -38.47 -13.02 -5.70
C ASP A 193 -38.46 -13.33 -7.20
N GLU A 194 -38.37 -14.61 -7.57
CA GLU A 194 -38.49 -15.06 -8.96
C GLU A 194 -39.90 -14.82 -9.52
N LYS A 195 -40.94 -15.04 -8.70
CA LYS A 195 -42.33 -14.73 -9.06
C LYS A 195 -42.56 -13.23 -9.26
N ARG A 196 -41.94 -12.38 -8.42
CA ARG A 196 -41.99 -10.91 -8.54
C ARG A 196 -41.28 -10.41 -9.80
N MET A 197 -40.14 -11.02 -10.14
CA MET A 197 -39.36 -10.68 -11.33
C MET A 197 -40.03 -11.15 -12.64
N ARG A 198 -40.83 -12.23 -12.59
CA ARG A 198 -41.68 -12.68 -13.71
C ARG A 198 -42.92 -11.80 -13.91
N LEU A 199 -43.55 -11.35 -12.83
CA LEU A 199 -44.75 -10.49 -12.89
C LEU A 199 -44.42 -9.07 -13.37
N GLY A 200 -43.23 -8.54 -13.04
CA GLY A 200 -42.76 -7.25 -13.55
C GLY A 200 -42.51 -7.25 -15.06
N LYS A 201 -42.14 -8.39 -15.64
CA LYS A 201 -41.94 -8.55 -17.10
C LYS A 201 -43.25 -8.72 -17.87
N SER A 202 -44.28 -9.33 -17.28
CA SER A 202 -45.59 -9.48 -17.95
C SER A 202 -46.34 -8.16 -18.08
N LEU A 203 -46.24 -7.26 -17.09
CA LEU A 203 -46.88 -5.95 -17.15
C LEU A 203 -46.31 -5.04 -18.27
N SER A 204 -45.04 -5.21 -18.63
CA SER A 204 -44.41 -4.44 -19.71
C SER A 204 -44.77 -4.88 -21.14
N ALA A 205 -45.36 -6.08 -21.30
CA ALA A 205 -45.72 -6.61 -22.62
C ALA A 205 -47.12 -6.17 -23.07
N ASP A 206 -48.02 -5.84 -22.14
CA ASP A 206 -49.43 -5.55 -22.45
C ASP A 206 -49.72 -4.07 -22.81
N GLU A 207 -48.78 -3.14 -22.63
CA GLU A 207 -48.99 -1.73 -23.02
C GLU A 207 -48.67 -1.42 -24.50
N LYS A 208 -48.16 -2.40 -25.27
CA LYS A 208 -47.71 -2.15 -26.66
C LYS A 208 -48.65 -2.67 -27.76
N ALA A 209 -49.94 -2.83 -27.47
CA ALA A 209 -50.93 -3.24 -28.47
C ALA A 209 -52.25 -2.43 -28.37
N GLY A 210 -52.32 -1.28 -29.06
CA GLY A 210 -53.52 -0.44 -29.10
C GLY A 210 -53.65 0.47 -30.33
N LYS A 211 -54.03 -0.15 -31.47
CA LYS A 211 -54.73 0.31 -32.70
C LYS A 211 -54.38 1.64 -33.45
N PRO A 212 -54.38 1.62 -34.81
CA PRO A 212 -54.16 2.81 -35.66
C PRO A 212 -55.45 3.59 -35.93
N VAL A 213 -55.34 4.92 -36.06
CA VAL A 213 -56.42 5.86 -36.45
C VAL A 213 -56.07 6.52 -37.80
N PRO A 214 -57.02 6.75 -38.73
CA PRO A 214 -56.75 7.20 -40.10
C PRO A 214 -56.61 8.73 -40.21
N GLY A 215 -55.84 9.19 -41.20
CA GLY A 215 -55.56 10.61 -41.45
C GLY A 215 -56.73 11.40 -42.06
N PRO A 216 -56.55 12.72 -42.22
CA PRO A 216 -56.77 13.31 -43.54
C PRO A 216 -55.87 14.52 -43.89
N GLY A 217 -55.76 14.81 -45.19
CA GLY A 217 -55.71 16.18 -45.72
C GLY A 217 -54.38 16.73 -46.20
N ILE A 218 -54.15 16.67 -47.52
CA ILE A 218 -53.08 17.38 -48.23
C ILE A 218 -53.46 18.86 -48.35
N SER A 219 -52.54 19.77 -47.99
CA SER A 219 -52.55 21.18 -48.41
C SER A 219 -51.13 21.61 -48.76
N SER A 220 -50.92 21.96 -50.04
CA SER A 220 -49.65 22.43 -50.61
C SER A 220 -49.21 23.76 -49.98
N VAL A 221 -47.98 23.81 -49.46
CA VAL A 221 -47.29 25.06 -49.15
C VAL A 221 -46.19 25.29 -50.20
N LYS A 222 -46.25 26.47 -50.82
CA LYS A 222 -45.38 26.94 -51.90
C LYS A 222 -44.02 27.35 -51.33
N VAL A 223 -42.94 26.76 -51.85
CA VAL A 223 -41.54 27.10 -51.48
C VAL A 223 -41.10 28.34 -52.28
N PRO A 224 -40.56 29.41 -51.66
CA PRO A 224 -39.88 30.47 -52.38
C PRO A 224 -38.43 30.09 -52.71
N ASN A 225 -37.98 30.48 -53.91
CA ASN A 225 -36.64 30.26 -54.45
C ASN A 225 -35.52 30.94 -53.64
N PRO A 226 -34.27 30.44 -53.75
CA PRO A 226 -33.13 30.96 -53.01
C PRO A 226 -32.59 32.28 -53.59
N VAL A 227 -32.22 33.20 -52.71
CA VAL A 227 -31.43 34.40 -53.05
C VAL A 227 -29.96 34.10 -52.75
N PHE A 228 -29.12 34.13 -53.78
CA PHE A 228 -27.66 34.13 -53.69
C PHE A 228 -27.18 35.49 -53.17
N LEU A 229 -26.26 35.48 -52.20
CA LEU A 229 -25.37 36.61 -51.92
C LEU A 229 -23.94 36.09 -51.69
N GLU A 230 -23.03 36.72 -52.41
CA GLU A 230 -21.61 36.41 -52.59
C GLU A 230 -20.74 36.92 -51.44
N THR A 231 -19.75 36.10 -51.06
CA THR A 231 -18.38 36.41 -50.57
C THR A 231 -18.13 37.41 -49.43
N GLN A 232 -17.38 36.97 -48.41
CA GLN A 232 -15.97 37.38 -48.23
C GLN A 232 -15.23 36.57 -47.15
N ASN A 233 -13.95 36.30 -47.45
CA ASN A 233 -12.93 35.61 -46.66
C ASN A 233 -12.59 36.28 -45.31
N ALA A 234 -12.24 35.49 -44.31
CA ALA A 234 -11.13 35.76 -43.37
C ALA A 234 -10.71 34.45 -42.67
N GLY A 235 -9.40 34.17 -42.68
CA GLY A 235 -8.78 32.89 -42.29
C GLY A 235 -8.61 32.62 -40.78
N PRO A 236 -7.92 31.53 -40.42
CA PRO A 236 -7.85 31.03 -39.05
C PRO A 236 -6.73 31.70 -38.26
N SER A 237 -6.99 32.03 -37.00
CA SER A 237 -5.95 32.46 -36.05
C SER A 237 -5.96 31.57 -34.81
N CYS A 238 -4.95 30.69 -34.71
CA CYS A 238 -4.55 30.00 -33.49
C CYS A 238 -3.58 30.90 -32.70
N PRO A 239 -3.67 30.99 -31.36
CA PRO A 239 -2.58 31.55 -30.56
C PRO A 239 -1.57 30.47 -30.16
N HIS A 240 -0.33 30.77 -30.53
CA HIS A 240 0.91 30.16 -30.10
C HIS A 240 1.26 30.64 -28.67
N TRP A 241 1.72 29.75 -27.79
CA TRP A 241 2.46 30.11 -26.59
C TRP A 241 3.82 29.39 -26.61
N GLN A 242 4.89 30.19 -26.61
CA GLN A 242 6.28 29.83 -26.33
C GLN A 242 6.78 30.78 -25.23
N GLY A 243 7.65 30.26 -24.36
CA GLY A 243 8.32 30.98 -23.28
C GLY A 243 8.69 30.03 -22.16
#